data_AF-A0A2N1QMM3-F1
#
_entry.id   AF-A0A2N1QMM3-F1
#
_cell.length_a   1.000
_cell.length_b   1.000
_cell.length_c   1.000
_cell.angle_alpha   90.00
_cell.angle_beta   90.00
_cell.angle_gamma   90.00
#
_symmetry.space_group_name_H-M   'P 1'
#
loop_
_entity.id
_entity.type
_entity.pdbx_description
1 polymer ?
#
loop_
_entity_poly.entity_id
_entity_poly.type
_entity_poly.pdbx_seq_one_letter_code
_entity_poly.pdbx_strand_id
1 'polypeptide(L)'
;MRQLRGNTQKLFYVYVVAMGLFHLYTAIFGNYEAYLQRSIHLTWVLPMCFVLYPISSKAPKEYVPLYDWILAFISTLPGIYNMINYTHIIERIAQVDPLTTTQLVMGTLLLVILLEATRRVVGVPLTIIAAFFAGYMYFGHHMPGIMKGLSFTFEEVIEHIYLTGEGIFSVPLGVSAAFVMIFLIFGGFLEKSGVGEYFMHLAEAFTGTQAGGPAKIAVVSSALFGSISGSAVANVYGTGTFTIPLMKRIGYPAHFAGAVEAVASAGGQIMPPIMGAGAFIMASFLGRPYSEVMIAATLPAILYYGAVIFMV
;
A
#
# COMPACT_ATOMS: atom_id res chain seq x y z
N MET A 1 -3.85 -13.34 5.74
CA MET A 1 -5.13 -12.63 5.98
C MET A 1 -6.14 -13.59 6.59
N ARG A 2 -7.05 -13.08 7.43
CA ARG A 2 -8.20 -13.82 7.95
C ARG A 2 -9.26 -14.02 6.87
N GLN A 3 -10.01 -15.10 6.99
CA GLN A 3 -11.22 -15.36 6.19
C GLN A 3 -12.43 -15.16 7.10
N LEU A 4 -12.94 -13.93 7.15
CA LEU A 4 -14.07 -13.57 8.00
C LEU A 4 -15.34 -14.29 7.51
N ARG A 5 -16.15 -14.79 8.45
CA ARG A 5 -17.43 -15.46 8.18
C ARG A 5 -18.58 -14.86 9.01
N GLY A 6 -19.81 -15.07 8.56
CA GLY A 6 -21.03 -14.71 9.30
C GLY A 6 -21.22 -13.21 9.47
N ASN A 7 -21.69 -12.78 10.65
CA ASN A 7 -22.03 -11.37 10.93
C ASN A 7 -20.81 -10.45 10.87
N THR A 8 -19.63 -10.93 11.29
CA THR A 8 -18.37 -10.17 11.22
C THR A 8 -18.01 -9.81 9.79
N GLN A 9 -18.20 -10.73 8.84
CA GLN A 9 -17.97 -10.46 7.42
C GLN A 9 -18.93 -9.38 6.89
N LYS A 10 -20.21 -9.44 7.25
CA LYS A 10 -21.21 -8.44 6.84
C LYS A 10 -20.89 -7.06 7.40
N LEU A 11 -20.56 -6.98 8.69
CA LEU A 11 -20.16 -5.72 9.34
C LEU A 11 -18.92 -5.12 8.66
N PHE A 12 -17.90 -5.95 8.44
CA PHE A 12 -16.66 -5.52 7.80
C PHE A 12 -16.87 -5.10 6.34
N TYR A 13 -17.76 -5.79 5.62
CA TYR A 13 -18.15 -5.39 4.26
C TYR A 13 -18.75 -3.99 4.25
N VAL A 14 -19.72 -3.70 5.14
CA VAL A 14 -20.31 -2.35 5.26
C VAL A 14 -19.25 -1.31 5.60
N TYR A 15 -18.32 -1.63 6.49
CA TYR A 15 -17.21 -0.75 6.85
C TYR A 15 -16.32 -0.40 5.64
N VAL A 16 -15.89 -1.41 4.87
CA VAL A 16 -15.05 -1.20 3.68
C VAL A 16 -15.80 -0.46 2.58
N VAL A 17 -17.10 -0.74 2.39
CA VAL A 17 -17.94 0.00 1.44
C VAL A 17 -18.06 1.46 1.85
N ALA A 18 -18.33 1.74 3.13
CA ALA A 18 -18.42 3.12 3.64
C ALA A 18 -17.10 3.88 3.43
N MET A 19 -15.96 3.24 3.74
CA MET A 19 -14.64 3.80 3.46
C MET A 19 -14.44 4.08 1.96
N GLY A 20 -14.79 3.13 1.09
CA GLY A 20 -14.66 3.28 -0.36
C GLY A 20 -15.52 4.43 -0.89
N LEU A 21 -16.77 4.53 -0.43
CA LEU A 21 -17.68 5.63 -0.77
C LEU A 21 -17.14 6.99 -0.31
N PHE A 22 -16.54 7.06 0.88
CA PHE A 22 -15.88 8.29 1.35
C PHE A 22 -14.77 8.73 0.39
N HIS A 23 -13.89 7.82 -0.03
CA HIS A 23 -12.79 8.16 -0.93
C HIS A 23 -13.27 8.52 -2.34
N LEU A 24 -14.31 7.86 -2.83
CA LEU A 24 -14.97 8.24 -4.10
C LEU A 24 -15.62 9.62 -4.00
N TYR A 25 -16.26 9.94 -2.87
CA TYR A 25 -16.84 11.25 -2.63
C TYR A 25 -15.75 12.33 -2.64
N THR A 26 -14.65 12.16 -1.89
CA THR A 26 -13.56 13.16 -1.87
C THR A 26 -12.82 13.26 -3.20
N ALA A 27 -12.81 12.18 -3.99
CA ALA A 27 -12.27 12.21 -5.35
C ALA A 27 -13.10 13.10 -6.30
N ILE A 28 -14.44 13.06 -6.18
CA ILE A 28 -15.36 13.77 -7.07
C ILE A 28 -15.56 15.22 -6.64
N PHE A 29 -15.73 15.45 -5.35
CA PHE A 29 -16.12 16.75 -4.80
C PHE A 29 -14.95 17.56 -4.24
N GLY A 30 -13.74 16.99 -4.25
CA GLY A 30 -12.53 17.59 -3.70
C GLY A 30 -12.14 17.01 -2.35
N ASN A 31 -10.83 16.98 -2.09
CA ASN A 31 -10.28 16.51 -0.83
C ASN A 31 -10.47 17.56 0.26
N TYR A 32 -10.61 17.11 1.50
CA TYR A 32 -10.44 17.98 2.66
C TYR A 32 -9.01 18.54 2.72
N GLU A 33 -8.80 19.52 3.60
CA GLU A 33 -7.45 19.97 3.93
C GLU A 33 -6.58 18.76 4.32
N ALA A 34 -5.31 18.79 3.91
CA ALA A 34 -4.44 17.63 3.84
C ALA A 34 -4.32 16.91 5.18
N TYR A 35 -4.18 17.63 6.29
CA TYR A 35 -4.05 17.02 7.61
C TYR A 35 -5.34 16.31 8.04
N LEU A 36 -6.50 16.90 7.73
CA LEU A 36 -7.81 16.30 8.02
C LEU A 36 -8.09 15.08 7.15
N GLN A 37 -7.85 15.15 5.84
CA GLN A 37 -8.01 14.03 4.90
C GLN A 37 -7.15 12.83 5.33
N ARG A 38 -5.88 13.07 5.68
CA ARG A 38 -4.93 12.06 6.16
C ARG A 38 -5.40 11.42 7.48
N SER A 39 -5.92 12.24 8.40
CA SER A 39 -6.45 11.79 9.69
C SER A 39 -7.67 10.88 9.51
N ILE A 40 -8.62 11.27 8.65
CA ILE A 40 -9.78 10.44 8.33
C ILE A 40 -9.33 9.12 7.69
N HIS A 41 -8.49 9.19 6.65
CA HIS A 41 -8.01 8.00 5.95
C HIS A 41 -7.33 6.99 6.90
N LEU A 42 -6.40 7.45 7.74
CA LEU A 42 -5.70 6.55 8.67
C LEU A 42 -6.66 5.93 9.70
N THR A 43 -7.64 6.70 10.17
CA THR A 43 -8.69 6.22 11.10
C THR A 43 -9.51 5.08 10.50
N TRP A 44 -9.73 5.10 9.18
CA TRP A 44 -10.42 4.01 8.47
C TRP A 44 -9.51 2.82 8.18
N VAL A 45 -8.26 3.05 7.78
CA VAL A 45 -7.40 1.97 7.29
C VAL A 45 -6.72 1.20 8.43
N LEU A 46 -6.26 1.88 9.49
CA LEU A 46 -5.47 1.26 10.55
C LEU A 46 -6.21 0.15 11.33
N PRO A 47 -7.50 0.28 11.68
CA PRO A 47 -8.26 -0.79 12.34
C PRO A 47 -8.37 -2.06 11.49
N MET A 48 -8.41 -1.91 10.15
CA MET A 48 -8.49 -3.03 9.22
C MET A 48 -7.26 -3.93 9.33
N CYS A 49 -6.08 -3.37 9.63
CA CYS A 49 -4.87 -4.15 9.84
C CYS A 49 -5.06 -5.20 10.94
N PHE A 50 -5.68 -4.82 12.06
CA PHE A 50 -5.91 -5.72 13.20
C PHE A 50 -7.03 -6.72 12.96
N VAL A 51 -8.08 -6.32 12.23
CA VAL A 51 -9.20 -7.20 11.86
C VAL A 51 -8.74 -8.25 10.84
N LEU A 52 -8.00 -7.87 9.81
CA LEU A 52 -7.65 -8.73 8.68
C LEU A 52 -6.35 -9.51 8.86
N TYR A 53 -5.38 -8.99 9.63
CA TYR A 53 -4.07 -9.61 9.77
C TYR A 53 -3.85 -10.13 11.20
N PRO A 54 -3.80 -11.46 11.38
CA PRO A 54 -3.60 -12.04 12.70
C PRO A 54 -2.19 -11.76 13.25
N ILE A 55 -2.07 -11.69 14.57
CA ILE A 55 -0.82 -11.39 15.28
C ILE A 55 0.35 -12.35 14.94
N SER A 56 0.02 -13.60 14.62
CA SER A 56 0.96 -14.66 14.24
C SER A 56 0.29 -15.70 13.34
N SER A 57 1.08 -16.57 12.73
CA SER A 57 0.59 -17.69 11.91
C SER A 57 -0.24 -18.71 12.70
N LYS A 58 -0.06 -18.77 14.03
CA LYS A 58 -0.78 -19.67 14.94
C LYS A 58 -2.14 -19.13 15.40
N ALA A 59 -2.39 -17.83 15.20
CA ALA A 59 -3.62 -17.21 15.66
C ALA A 59 -4.83 -17.57 14.75
N PRO A 60 -6.07 -17.50 15.28
CA PRO A 60 -7.26 -17.87 14.54
C PRO A 60 -7.43 -17.07 13.23
N LYS A 61 -7.75 -17.79 12.15
CA LYS A 61 -8.00 -17.22 10.82
C LYS A 61 -9.48 -17.07 10.47
N GLU A 62 -10.37 -17.79 11.17
CA GLU A 62 -11.80 -17.83 10.86
C GLU A 62 -12.63 -16.78 11.62
N TYR A 63 -12.09 -16.25 12.72
CA TYR A 63 -12.73 -15.20 13.52
C TYR A 63 -11.69 -14.20 14.03
N VAL A 64 -12.18 -13.05 14.50
CA VAL A 64 -11.36 -11.96 15.06
C VAL A 64 -11.38 -12.10 16.59
N PRO A 65 -10.25 -12.38 17.24
CA PRO A 65 -10.18 -12.45 18.70
C PRO A 65 -10.44 -11.09 19.36
N LEU A 66 -10.88 -11.09 20.61
CA LEU A 66 -11.22 -9.87 21.35
C LEU A 66 -10.05 -8.87 21.42
N TYR A 67 -8.82 -9.35 21.60
CA TYR A 67 -7.65 -8.47 21.65
C TYR A 67 -7.44 -7.69 20.34
N ASP A 68 -7.83 -8.25 19.20
CA ASP A 68 -7.73 -7.56 17.91
C ASP A 68 -8.87 -6.58 17.69
N TRP A 69 -10.05 -6.83 18.26
CA TRP A 69 -11.11 -5.83 18.33
C TRP A 69 -10.71 -4.64 19.21
N ILE A 70 -10.07 -4.90 20.34
CA ILE A 70 -9.55 -3.86 21.23
C ILE A 70 -8.49 -3.04 20.51
N LEU A 71 -7.52 -3.69 19.85
CA LEU A 71 -6.49 -2.98 19.08
C LEU A 71 -7.10 -2.18 17.92
N ALA A 72 -8.07 -2.75 17.19
CA ALA A 72 -8.78 -2.05 16.14
C ALA A 72 -9.48 -0.79 16.67
N PHE A 73 -10.20 -0.88 17.78
CA PHE A 73 -10.86 0.25 18.41
C PHE A 73 -9.86 1.31 18.87
N ILE A 74 -8.85 0.92 19.66
CA ILE A 74 -7.85 1.85 20.20
C ILE A 74 -7.08 2.55 19.06
N SER A 75 -6.85 1.86 17.94
CA SER A 75 -6.17 2.44 16.77
C SER A 75 -6.91 3.60 16.11
N THR A 76 -8.23 3.74 16.33
CA THR A 76 -9.02 4.87 15.84
C THR A 76 -8.87 6.13 16.69
N LEU A 77 -8.52 5.99 17.97
CA LEU A 77 -8.58 7.10 18.93
C LEU A 77 -7.67 8.29 18.56
N PRO A 78 -6.41 8.09 18.15
CA PRO A 78 -5.55 9.22 17.79
C PRO A 78 -6.07 10.00 16.57
N GLY A 79 -6.59 9.30 15.57
CA GLY A 79 -7.15 9.93 14.37
C GLY A 79 -8.46 10.68 14.66
N ILE A 80 -9.34 10.10 15.48
CA ILE A 80 -10.55 10.79 15.95
C ILE A 80 -10.19 12.03 16.77
N TYR A 81 -9.21 11.94 17.67
CA TYR A 81 -8.73 13.09 18.43
C TYR A 81 -8.24 14.22 17.51
N ASN A 82 -7.49 13.89 16.46
CA ASN A 82 -7.03 14.86 15.47
C ASN A 82 -8.18 15.51 14.70
N MET A 83 -9.19 14.74 14.33
CA MET A 83 -10.36 15.27 13.62
C MET A 83 -11.16 16.25 14.48
N ILE A 84 -11.37 15.92 15.77
CA ILE A 84 -12.13 16.78 16.69
C ILE A 84 -11.35 18.05 17.04
N ASN A 85 -10.03 17.94 17.24
CA ASN A 85 -9.17 19.05 17.66
C ASN A 85 -8.41 19.69 16.49
N TYR A 86 -8.89 19.49 15.26
CA TYR A 86 -8.20 19.87 14.03
C TYR A 86 -7.69 21.31 14.05
N THR A 87 -8.57 22.27 14.30
CA THR A 87 -8.25 23.72 14.33
C THR A 87 -7.16 24.02 15.35
N HIS A 88 -7.28 23.47 16.57
CA HIS A 88 -6.26 23.65 17.61
C HIS A 88 -4.93 23.01 17.26
N ILE A 89 -4.89 21.96 16.44
CA ILE A 89 -3.63 21.31 16.05
C ILE A 89 -2.92 22.13 14.97
N ILE A 90 -3.64 22.59 13.94
CA ILE A 90 -3.02 23.32 12.83
C ILE A 90 -2.58 24.74 13.19
N GLU A 91 -3.19 25.35 14.20
CA GLU A 91 -2.84 26.70 14.67
C GLU A 91 -1.63 26.71 15.62
N ARG A 92 -1.19 25.54 16.08
CA ARG A 92 -0.03 25.42 16.97
C ARG A 92 1.27 25.69 16.24
N ILE A 93 2.19 26.30 16.98
CA ILE A 93 3.58 26.44 16.59
C ILE A 93 4.35 25.29 17.23
N ALA A 94 4.76 24.31 16.41
CA ALA A 94 5.54 23.15 16.87
C ALA A 94 6.80 23.60 17.62
N GLN A 95 7.11 22.92 18.73
CA GLN A 95 8.24 23.21 19.62
C GLN A 95 8.15 24.55 20.38
N VAL A 96 7.06 25.30 20.24
CA VAL A 96 6.81 26.54 20.99
C VAL A 96 5.63 26.34 21.93
N ASP A 97 4.52 25.83 21.42
CA ASP A 97 3.35 25.53 22.24
C ASP A 97 3.55 24.22 23.01
N PRO A 98 3.32 24.18 24.33
CA PRO A 98 3.51 22.97 25.11
C PRO A 98 2.59 21.85 24.64
N LEU A 99 3.11 20.62 24.64
CA LEU A 99 2.34 19.44 24.28
C LEU A 99 1.44 19.03 25.46
N THR A 100 0.15 18.85 25.22
CA THR A 100 -0.76 18.39 26.27
C THR A 100 -0.52 16.90 26.58
N THR A 101 -0.81 16.48 27.81
CA THR A 101 -0.72 15.05 28.19
C THR A 101 -1.56 14.16 27.27
N THR A 102 -2.73 14.64 26.83
CA THR A 102 -3.59 13.91 25.89
C THR A 102 -2.91 13.72 24.54
N GLN A 103 -2.28 14.76 23.97
CA GLN A 103 -1.55 14.67 22.71
C GLN A 103 -0.34 13.74 22.82
N LEU A 104 0.40 13.80 23.93
CA LEU A 104 1.51 12.90 24.22
C LEU A 104 1.06 11.44 24.23
N VAL A 105 -0.05 11.15 24.92
CA VAL A 105 -0.63 9.80 24.98
C VAL A 105 -1.11 9.34 23.61
N MET A 106 -1.87 10.17 22.88
CA MET A 106 -2.38 9.81 21.55
C MET A 106 -1.25 9.57 20.53
N GLY A 107 -0.21 10.41 20.54
CA GLY A 107 0.93 10.26 19.64
C GLY A 107 1.79 9.03 19.95
N THR A 108 2.08 8.79 21.23
CA THR A 108 2.79 7.57 21.68
C THR A 108 1.99 6.33 21.32
N LEU A 109 0.68 6.37 21.56
CA LEU A 109 -0.24 5.28 21.23
C LEU A 109 -0.25 4.99 19.73
N LEU A 110 -0.39 6.03 18.89
CA LEU A 110 -0.40 5.86 17.44
C LEU A 110 0.91 5.27 16.93
N LEU A 111 2.05 5.77 17.42
CA LEU A 111 3.37 5.25 17.05
C LEU A 111 3.49 3.75 17.35
N VAL A 112 3.14 3.32 18.56
CA VAL A 112 3.24 1.90 18.96
C VAL A 112 2.28 1.03 18.17
N ILE A 113 1.03 1.47 18.00
CA ILE A 113 0.02 0.72 17.22
C ILE A 113 0.42 0.62 15.75
N LEU A 114 0.98 1.68 15.17
CA LEU A 114 1.40 1.70 13.77
C LEU A 114 2.59 0.77 13.54
N LEU A 115 3.54 0.69 14.47
CA LEU A 115 4.64 -0.29 14.42
C LEU A 115 4.10 -1.73 14.49
N GLU A 116 3.14 -2.01 15.37
CA GLU A 116 2.51 -3.33 15.46
C GLU A 116 1.70 -3.67 14.20
N ALA A 117 0.98 -2.71 13.61
CA ALA A 117 0.27 -2.90 12.34
C ALA A 117 1.26 -3.18 11.21
N THR A 118 2.37 -2.44 11.14
CA THR A 118 3.45 -2.64 10.17
C THR A 118 4.04 -4.04 10.29
N ARG A 119 4.26 -4.53 11.52
CA ARG A 119 4.76 -5.89 11.79
C ARG A 119 3.83 -6.98 11.26
N ARG A 120 2.51 -6.79 11.39
CA ARG A 120 1.49 -7.76 10.97
C ARG A 120 1.25 -7.78 9.47
N VAL A 121 1.29 -6.62 8.83
CA VAL A 121 0.94 -6.46 7.41
C VAL A 121 2.17 -6.62 6.51
N VAL A 122 3.28 -5.95 6.85
CA VAL A 122 4.47 -5.88 6.00
C VAL A 122 5.56 -6.82 6.53
N GLY A 123 5.83 -6.77 7.83
CA GLY A 123 6.77 -7.67 8.50
C GLY A 123 7.76 -6.99 9.43
N VAL A 124 8.56 -7.82 10.08
CA VAL A 124 9.57 -7.41 11.07
C VAL A 124 10.65 -6.49 10.47
N PRO A 125 11.19 -6.70 9.25
CA PRO A 125 12.26 -5.85 8.73
C PRO A 125 11.89 -4.36 8.67
N LEU A 126 10.72 -4.04 8.10
CA LEU A 126 10.27 -2.64 8.00
C LEU A 126 9.96 -2.06 9.39
N THR A 127 9.41 -2.87 10.29
CA THR A 127 9.11 -2.44 11.67
C THR A 127 10.38 -2.05 12.42
N ILE A 128 11.45 -2.84 12.27
CA ILE A 128 12.75 -2.54 12.89
C ILE A 128 13.33 -1.24 12.34
N ILE A 129 13.28 -1.05 11.01
CA ILE A 129 13.77 0.18 10.38
C ILE A 129 13.00 1.39 10.90
N ALA A 130 11.66 1.33 10.93
CA ALA A 130 10.83 2.41 11.42
C ALA A 130 11.09 2.72 12.91
N ALA A 131 11.17 1.68 13.75
CA ALA A 131 11.48 1.84 15.17
C ALA A 131 12.89 2.42 15.41
N PHE A 132 13.87 2.00 14.60
CA PHE A 132 15.24 2.52 14.66
C PHE A 132 15.28 4.02 14.37
N PHE A 133 14.64 4.49 13.29
CA PHE A 133 14.64 5.91 12.94
C PHE A 133 13.78 6.75 13.88
N ALA A 134 12.66 6.22 14.39
CA ALA A 134 11.90 6.89 15.45
C ALA A 134 12.75 7.03 16.74
N GLY A 135 13.50 5.99 17.11
CA GLY A 135 14.45 6.05 18.23
C GLY A 135 15.63 6.99 17.97
N TYR A 136 16.12 7.06 16.73
CA TYR A 136 17.19 7.97 16.33
C TYR A 136 16.82 9.45 16.53
N MET A 137 15.55 9.83 16.36
CA MET A 137 15.12 11.19 16.67
C MET A 137 15.39 11.58 18.13
N TYR A 138 15.24 10.65 19.06
CA TYR A 138 15.49 10.89 20.49
C TYR A 138 16.98 10.72 20.84
N PHE A 139 17.60 9.63 20.40
CA PHE A 139 18.98 9.28 20.78
C PHE A 139 20.07 9.91 19.90
N GLY A 140 19.70 10.56 18.79
CA GLY A 140 20.64 11.06 17.77
C GLY A 140 21.69 12.03 18.32
N HIS A 141 21.40 12.77 19.38
CA HIS A 141 22.35 13.69 20.03
C HIS A 141 23.57 12.99 20.67
N HIS A 142 23.47 11.69 20.97
CA HIS A 142 24.58 10.88 21.48
C HIS A 142 25.50 10.34 20.37
N MET A 143 25.10 10.42 19.10
CA MET A 143 25.88 9.87 18.00
C MET A 143 27.09 10.77 17.67
N PRO A 144 28.22 10.18 17.23
CA PRO A 144 29.40 10.96 16.85
C PRO A 144 29.35 11.45 15.39
N GLY A 145 30.12 12.50 15.11
CA GLY A 145 30.40 12.97 13.74
C GLY A 145 29.15 13.48 13.02
N ILE A 146 29.03 13.12 11.74
CA ILE A 146 27.95 13.57 10.84
C ILE A 146 26.58 13.03 11.26
N MET A 147 26.56 11.94 12.03
CA MET A 147 25.33 11.31 12.53
C MET A 147 24.82 11.98 13.82
N LYS A 148 25.48 13.02 14.34
CA LYS A 148 25.06 13.70 15.56
C LYS A 148 23.82 14.57 15.28
N GLY A 149 22.69 14.16 15.84
CA GLY A 149 21.43 14.90 15.78
C GLY A 149 21.33 16.03 16.81
N LEU A 150 20.25 16.81 16.69
CA LEU A 150 19.83 17.76 17.72
C LEU A 150 19.31 17.00 18.95
N SER A 151 19.36 17.65 20.11
CA SER A 151 18.79 17.12 21.34
C SER A 151 17.31 17.46 21.41
N PHE A 152 16.45 16.45 21.34
CA PHE A 152 15.01 16.60 21.53
C PHE A 152 14.55 15.85 22.78
N THR A 153 13.64 16.45 23.52
CA THR A 153 12.88 15.79 24.58
C THR A 153 11.90 14.77 23.99
N PHE A 154 11.38 13.87 24.83
CA PHE A 154 10.41 12.88 24.36
C PHE A 154 9.13 13.53 23.83
N GLU A 155 8.68 14.61 24.46
CA GLU A 155 7.50 15.37 24.03
C GLU A 155 7.70 15.99 22.65
N GLU A 156 8.86 16.58 22.41
CA GLU A 156 9.22 17.17 21.11
C GLU A 156 9.28 16.11 19.99
N VAL A 157 9.82 14.93 20.29
CA VAL A 157 9.83 13.81 19.33
C VAL A 157 8.41 13.35 18.99
N ILE A 158 7.55 13.17 20.01
CA ILE A 158 6.16 12.76 19.78
C ILE A 158 5.38 13.84 19.05
N GLU A 159 5.56 15.12 19.38
CA GLU A 159 4.94 16.23 18.65
C GLU A 159 5.34 16.17 17.18
N HIS A 160 6.62 16.00 16.88
CA HIS A 160 7.11 15.92 15.50
C HIS A 160 6.52 14.71 14.75
N ILE A 161 6.50 13.53 15.36
CA ILE A 161 5.97 12.31 14.73
C ILE A 161 4.45 12.36 14.54
N TYR A 162 3.70 12.96 15.47
CA TYR A 162 2.23 12.83 15.51
C TYR A 162 1.47 14.08 15.06
N LEU A 163 1.92 15.28 15.42
CA LEU A 163 1.18 16.52 15.18
C LEU A 163 1.67 17.33 13.99
N THR A 164 2.84 17.01 13.44
CA THR A 164 3.37 17.73 12.26
C THR A 164 3.09 17.01 10.95
N GLY A 165 3.26 17.74 9.84
CA GLY A 165 3.19 17.20 8.48
C GLY A 165 4.42 16.41 8.02
N GLU A 166 5.44 16.27 8.87
CA GLU A 166 6.69 15.55 8.56
C GLU A 166 6.74 14.14 9.17
N GLY A 167 5.80 13.81 10.07
CA GLY A 167 5.70 12.52 10.74
C GLY A 167 4.74 11.54 10.06
N ILE A 168 3.85 10.95 10.86
CA ILE A 168 2.86 9.95 10.40
C ILE A 168 1.87 10.57 9.41
N PHE A 169 1.43 11.81 9.64
CA PHE A 169 0.48 12.52 8.78
C PHE A 169 1.18 13.29 7.65
N SER A 170 2.17 12.66 7.03
CA SER A 170 2.97 13.24 5.95
C SER A 170 2.45 12.93 4.55
N VAL A 171 3.19 13.39 3.53
CA VAL A 171 2.80 13.30 2.12
C VAL A 171 2.50 11.86 1.65
N PRO A 172 3.26 10.80 2.03
CA PRO A 172 2.95 9.42 1.62
C PRO A 172 1.55 8.96 2.06
N LEU A 173 1.12 9.32 3.27
CA LEU A 173 -0.23 9.03 3.74
C LEU A 173 -1.28 9.82 2.94
N GLY A 174 -0.97 11.07 2.59
CA GLY A 174 -1.80 11.90 1.72
C GLY A 174 -1.98 11.30 0.33
N VAL A 175 -0.91 10.77 -0.27
CA VAL A 175 -0.95 10.09 -1.56
C VAL A 175 -1.75 8.79 -1.49
N SER A 176 -1.63 8.05 -0.39
CA SER A 176 -2.47 6.88 -0.11
C SER A 176 -3.97 7.25 -0.12
N ALA A 177 -4.31 8.31 0.60
CA ALA A 177 -5.68 8.80 0.73
C ALA A 177 -6.26 9.38 -0.56
N ALA A 178 -5.48 10.17 -1.29
CA ALA A 178 -5.97 10.93 -2.45
C ALA A 178 -5.93 10.14 -3.76
N PHE A 179 -4.96 9.23 -3.93
CA PHE A 179 -4.74 8.56 -5.22
C PHE A 179 -4.83 7.05 -5.09
N VAL A 180 -4.02 6.44 -4.21
CA VAL A 180 -3.88 4.98 -4.15
C VAL A 180 -5.23 4.31 -3.87
N MET A 181 -6.03 4.86 -2.96
CA MET A 181 -7.34 4.26 -2.64
C MET A 181 -8.28 4.21 -3.85
N ILE A 182 -8.34 5.27 -4.66
CA ILE A 182 -9.19 5.31 -5.85
C ILE A 182 -8.71 4.28 -6.88
N PHE A 183 -7.39 4.21 -7.10
CA PHE A 183 -6.80 3.23 -8.02
C PHE A 183 -7.00 1.79 -7.53
N LEU A 184 -6.97 1.53 -6.22
CA LEU A 184 -7.28 0.20 -5.67
C LEU A 184 -8.75 -0.17 -5.85
N ILE A 185 -9.68 0.78 -5.66
CA ILE A 185 -11.11 0.56 -5.94
C ILE A 185 -11.32 0.26 -7.42
N PHE A 186 -10.72 1.06 -8.30
CA PHE A 186 -10.80 0.87 -9.75
C PHE A 186 -10.15 -0.44 -10.19
N GLY A 187 -8.97 -0.77 -9.67
CA GLY A 187 -8.26 -2.03 -9.93
C GLY A 187 -9.08 -3.24 -9.50
N GLY A 188 -9.69 -3.20 -8.31
CA GLY A 188 -10.59 -4.25 -7.83
C GLY A 188 -11.86 -4.39 -8.69
N PHE A 189 -12.41 -3.28 -9.19
CA PHE A 189 -13.52 -3.30 -10.14
C PHE A 189 -13.11 -3.97 -11.47
N LEU A 190 -11.94 -3.61 -12.02
CA LEU A 190 -11.41 -4.21 -13.25
C LEU A 190 -11.07 -5.71 -13.09
N GLU A 191 -10.56 -6.10 -11.93
CA GLU A 191 -10.30 -7.51 -11.62
C GLU A 191 -11.60 -8.32 -11.62
N LYS A 192 -12.67 -7.78 -11.01
CA LYS A 192 -13.97 -8.46 -10.91
C LYS A 192 -14.84 -8.37 -12.15
N SER A 193 -14.60 -7.43 -13.05
CA SER A 193 -15.35 -7.30 -14.30
C SER A 193 -14.93 -8.30 -15.38
N GLY A 194 -13.90 -9.12 -15.13
CA GLY A 194 -13.41 -10.12 -16.09
C GLY A 194 -12.49 -9.54 -17.18
N VAL A 195 -12.11 -8.26 -17.08
CA VAL A 195 -11.19 -7.61 -18.03
C VAL A 195 -9.82 -8.31 -18.05
N GLY A 196 -9.37 -8.85 -16.92
CA GLY A 196 -8.13 -9.64 -16.85
C GLY A 196 -8.18 -10.90 -17.72
N GLU A 197 -9.28 -11.66 -17.68
CA GLU A 197 -9.48 -12.85 -18.54
C GLU A 197 -9.63 -12.45 -20.01
N TYR A 198 -10.33 -11.35 -20.29
CA TYR A 198 -10.43 -10.80 -21.64
C TYR A 198 -9.06 -10.46 -22.23
N PHE A 199 -8.18 -9.83 -21.44
CA PHE A 199 -6.82 -9.53 -21.87
C PHE A 199 -5.94 -10.76 -22.07
N MET A 200 -6.15 -11.81 -21.27
CA MET A 200 -5.49 -13.09 -21.48
C MET A 200 -5.89 -13.71 -22.83
N HIS A 201 -7.19 -13.76 -23.14
CA HIS A 201 -7.68 -14.25 -24.43
C HIS A 201 -7.22 -13.38 -25.62
N LEU A 202 -7.13 -12.07 -25.42
CA LEU A 202 -6.59 -11.16 -26.41
C LEU A 202 -5.10 -11.45 -26.68
N ALA A 203 -4.31 -11.66 -25.63
CA ALA A 203 -2.91 -12.03 -25.75
C ALA A 203 -2.73 -13.38 -26.50
N GLU A 204 -3.55 -14.38 -26.18
CA GLU A 204 -3.59 -15.66 -26.89
C GLU A 204 -3.88 -15.48 -28.38
N ALA A 205 -4.85 -14.63 -28.74
CA ALA A 205 -5.22 -14.37 -30.12
C ALA A 205 -4.09 -13.71 -30.93
N PHE A 206 -3.32 -12.79 -30.33
CA PHE A 206 -2.23 -12.09 -31.03
C PHE A 206 -0.93 -12.89 -31.15
N THR A 207 -0.67 -13.83 -30.23
CA THR A 207 0.66 -14.47 -30.11
C THR A 207 0.65 -15.99 -30.24
N GLY A 208 -0.53 -16.64 -30.33
CA GLY A 208 -0.67 -18.10 -30.36
C GLY A 208 -0.07 -18.81 -31.58
N THR A 209 0.17 -18.12 -32.69
CA THR A 209 0.73 -18.71 -33.92
C THR A 209 2.23 -18.48 -34.11
N GLN A 210 2.89 -17.74 -33.20
CA GLN A 210 4.30 -17.39 -33.33
C GLN A 210 5.24 -18.44 -32.70
N ALA A 211 6.46 -18.55 -33.22
CA ALA A 211 7.53 -19.29 -32.55
C ALA A 211 7.81 -18.67 -31.16
N GLY A 212 7.83 -19.50 -30.11
CA GLY A 212 7.87 -19.04 -28.72
C GLY A 212 6.50 -18.64 -28.15
N GLY A 213 5.41 -18.93 -28.87
CA GLY A 213 4.04 -18.48 -28.60
C GLY A 213 3.63 -18.55 -27.12
N PRO A 214 3.74 -19.70 -26.42
CA PRO A 214 3.31 -19.81 -25.02
C PRO A 214 4.07 -18.90 -24.05
N ALA A 215 5.37 -18.72 -24.26
CA ALA A 215 6.18 -17.82 -23.44
C ALA A 215 5.84 -16.36 -23.76
N LYS A 216 5.64 -16.01 -25.03
CA LYS A 216 5.20 -14.66 -25.43
C LYS A 216 3.80 -14.32 -24.94
N ILE A 217 2.87 -15.29 -24.95
CA ILE A 217 1.54 -15.18 -24.33
C ILE A 217 1.70 -14.84 -22.85
N ALA A 218 2.59 -15.54 -22.13
CA ALA A 218 2.83 -15.27 -20.72
C ALA A 218 3.32 -13.83 -20.46
N VAL A 219 4.22 -13.33 -21.31
CA VAL A 219 4.76 -11.97 -21.18
C VAL A 219 3.71 -10.90 -21.49
N VAL A 220 2.95 -11.05 -22.59
CA VAL A 220 1.92 -10.09 -22.99
C VAL A 220 0.72 -10.11 -22.02
N SER A 221 0.29 -11.29 -21.58
CA SER A 221 -0.78 -11.40 -20.57
C SER A 221 -0.34 -10.80 -19.24
N SER A 222 0.89 -11.04 -18.79
CA SER A 222 1.46 -10.41 -17.59
C SER A 222 1.54 -8.89 -17.72
N ALA A 223 1.91 -8.37 -18.89
CA ALA A 223 1.91 -6.94 -19.19
C ALA A 223 0.51 -6.34 -19.02
N LEU A 224 -0.49 -6.92 -19.69
CA LEU A 224 -1.87 -6.43 -19.63
C LEU A 224 -2.46 -6.59 -18.23
N PHE A 225 -2.28 -7.72 -17.57
CA PHE A 225 -2.78 -7.93 -16.22
C PHE A 225 -2.04 -7.06 -15.19
N GLY A 226 -0.73 -6.85 -15.38
CA GLY A 226 0.11 -5.97 -14.56
C GLY A 226 -0.28 -4.50 -14.64
N SER A 227 -0.73 -4.05 -15.81
CA SER A 227 -1.28 -2.70 -16.00
C SER A 227 -2.45 -2.39 -15.05
N ILE A 228 -3.20 -3.43 -14.67
CA ILE A 228 -4.35 -3.34 -13.78
C ILE A 228 -3.95 -3.65 -12.33
N SER A 229 -3.22 -4.75 -12.11
CA SER A 229 -2.98 -5.24 -10.76
C SER A 229 -1.98 -4.37 -10.00
N GLY A 230 -1.01 -3.78 -10.71
CA GLY A 230 0.12 -3.08 -10.09
C GLY A 230 0.90 -3.94 -9.09
N SER A 231 0.78 -5.27 -9.15
CA SER A 231 1.26 -6.21 -8.13
C SER A 231 1.92 -7.44 -8.76
N ALA A 232 3.20 -7.64 -8.48
CA ALA A 232 3.93 -8.79 -9.01
C ALA A 232 3.37 -10.12 -8.48
N VAL A 233 2.96 -10.17 -7.21
CA VAL A 233 2.38 -11.37 -6.60
C VAL A 233 0.98 -11.66 -7.18
N ALA A 234 0.17 -10.61 -7.40
CA ALA A 234 -1.14 -10.78 -8.02
C ALA A 234 -1.01 -11.23 -9.47
N ASN A 235 -0.04 -10.70 -10.23
CA ASN A 235 0.26 -11.17 -11.58
C ASN A 235 0.56 -12.66 -11.61
N VAL A 236 1.53 -13.14 -10.83
CA VAL A 236 1.87 -14.57 -10.80
C VAL A 236 0.67 -15.44 -10.43
N TYR A 237 -0.21 -14.95 -9.55
CA TYR A 237 -1.44 -15.66 -9.20
C TYR A 237 -2.47 -15.66 -10.34
N GLY A 238 -2.67 -14.52 -11.01
CA GLY A 238 -3.63 -14.35 -12.09
C GLY A 238 -3.20 -15.04 -13.38
N THR A 239 -2.05 -14.67 -13.94
CA THR A 239 -1.55 -15.19 -15.22
C THR A 239 -0.80 -16.50 -15.05
N GLY A 240 0.04 -16.61 -14.00
CA GLY A 240 0.92 -17.76 -13.78
C GLY A 240 0.21 -19.10 -13.58
N THR A 241 -1.03 -19.08 -13.07
CA THR A 241 -1.85 -20.29 -12.91
C THR A 241 -2.21 -20.94 -14.25
N PHE A 242 -2.25 -20.17 -15.33
CA PHE A 242 -2.53 -20.65 -16.68
C PHE A 242 -1.27 -20.77 -17.54
N THR A 243 -0.40 -19.76 -17.50
CA THR A 243 0.78 -19.67 -18.39
C THR A 243 1.85 -20.72 -18.04
N ILE A 244 2.09 -21.00 -16.75
CA ILE A 244 3.10 -21.98 -16.33
C ILE A 244 2.71 -23.40 -16.80
N PRO A 245 1.48 -23.91 -16.54
CA PRO A 245 1.06 -25.20 -17.08
C PRO A 245 1.06 -25.25 -18.61
N LEU A 246 0.66 -24.17 -19.28
CA LEU A 246 0.64 -24.08 -20.75
C LEU A 246 2.05 -24.24 -21.34
N MET A 247 3.02 -23.46 -20.86
CA MET A 247 4.43 -23.56 -21.27
C MET A 247 4.96 -24.99 -21.06
N LYS A 248 4.70 -25.58 -19.89
CA LYS A 248 5.13 -26.96 -19.57
C LYS A 248 4.53 -28.00 -20.52
N ARG A 249 3.25 -27.89 -20.89
CA ARG A 249 2.58 -28.81 -21.82
C ARG A 249 3.20 -28.80 -23.21
N ILE A 250 3.78 -27.67 -23.61
CA ILE A 250 4.37 -27.45 -24.94
C ILE A 250 5.87 -27.79 -24.95
N GLY A 251 6.43 -28.21 -23.81
CA GLY A 251 7.78 -28.77 -23.70
C GLY A 251 8.82 -27.85 -23.05
N TYR A 252 8.42 -26.68 -22.55
CA TYR A 252 9.35 -25.83 -21.80
C TYR A 252 9.73 -26.46 -20.45
N PRO A 253 11.02 -26.39 -20.05
CA PRO A 253 11.44 -26.83 -18.73
C PRO A 253 10.70 -26.09 -17.62
N ALA A 254 10.33 -26.78 -16.53
CA ALA A 254 9.56 -26.20 -15.44
C ALA A 254 10.22 -24.97 -14.80
N HIS A 255 11.55 -24.96 -14.68
CA HIS A 255 12.30 -23.82 -14.14
C HIS A 255 12.27 -22.61 -15.08
N PHE A 256 12.30 -22.83 -16.40
CA PHE A 256 12.20 -21.77 -17.38
C PHE A 256 10.80 -21.15 -17.39
N ALA A 257 9.76 -21.98 -17.39
CA ALA A 257 8.37 -21.50 -17.30
C ALA A 257 8.13 -20.65 -16.04
N GLY A 258 8.66 -21.07 -14.89
CA GLY A 258 8.60 -20.28 -13.65
C GLY A 258 9.40 -18.98 -13.73
N ALA A 259 10.58 -18.99 -14.36
CA ALA A 259 11.41 -17.80 -14.53
C ALA A 259 10.75 -16.76 -15.45
N VAL A 260 10.22 -17.19 -16.60
CA VAL A 260 9.50 -16.29 -17.53
C VAL A 260 8.34 -15.62 -16.82
N GLU A 261 7.51 -16.39 -16.11
CA GLU A 261 6.37 -15.84 -15.39
C GLU A 261 6.79 -14.88 -14.27
N ALA A 262 7.82 -15.23 -13.50
CA ALA A 262 8.32 -14.39 -12.41
C ALA A 262 8.86 -13.05 -12.92
N VAL A 263 9.64 -13.08 -14.02
CA VAL A 263 10.19 -11.87 -14.64
C VAL A 263 9.07 -11.04 -15.26
N ALA A 264 8.21 -11.63 -16.10
CA ALA A 264 7.10 -10.90 -16.72
C ALA A 264 6.17 -10.27 -15.67
N SER A 265 5.87 -10.99 -14.59
CA SER A 265 5.03 -10.50 -13.49
C SER A 265 5.66 -9.36 -12.71
N ALA A 266 6.98 -9.37 -12.50
CA ALA A 266 7.69 -8.28 -11.83
C ALA A 266 7.56 -6.96 -12.59
N GLY A 267 7.51 -7.00 -13.92
CA GLY A 267 7.24 -5.84 -14.78
C GLY A 267 5.89 -5.16 -14.52
N GLY A 268 4.92 -5.85 -13.89
CA GLY A 268 3.62 -5.27 -13.54
C GLY A 268 3.74 -4.07 -12.58
N GLN A 269 4.82 -3.98 -11.81
CA GLN A 269 5.10 -2.83 -10.93
C GLN A 269 5.35 -1.52 -11.69
N ILE A 270 5.80 -1.59 -12.95
CA ILE A 270 6.13 -0.40 -13.74
C ILE A 270 5.16 -0.16 -14.89
N MET A 271 4.23 -1.09 -15.13
CA MET A 271 3.30 -1.02 -16.24
C MET A 271 2.14 -0.06 -15.93
N PRO A 272 1.98 1.04 -16.69
CA PRO A 272 0.79 1.90 -16.60
C PRO A 272 -0.49 1.13 -16.95
N PRO A 273 -1.68 1.53 -16.44
CA PRO A 273 -1.92 2.77 -15.69
C PRO A 273 -1.85 2.66 -14.16
N ILE A 274 -2.00 1.47 -13.54
CA ILE A 274 -2.09 1.39 -12.08
C ILE A 274 -0.72 1.34 -11.40
N MET A 275 0.24 0.62 -11.98
CA MET A 275 1.62 0.51 -11.48
C MET A 275 1.73 0.10 -10.00
N GLY A 276 2.96 -0.11 -9.53
CA GLY A 276 3.26 -0.44 -8.13
C GLY A 276 3.21 0.77 -7.20
N ALA A 277 3.12 0.51 -5.89
CA ALA A 277 3.09 1.54 -4.85
C ALA A 277 4.24 2.57 -4.94
N GLY A 278 5.41 2.15 -5.45
CA GLY A 278 6.57 3.02 -5.66
C GLY A 278 6.33 4.18 -6.62
N ALA A 279 5.45 4.03 -7.62
CA ALA A 279 5.13 5.08 -8.59
C ALA A 279 4.38 6.25 -7.93
N PHE A 280 3.46 5.94 -7.01
CA PHE A 280 2.74 6.92 -6.22
C PHE A 280 3.66 7.69 -5.28
N ILE A 281 4.58 6.98 -4.63
CA ILE A 281 5.62 7.58 -3.78
C ILE A 281 6.52 8.50 -4.63
N MET A 282 6.89 8.09 -5.83
CA MET A 282 7.69 8.92 -6.75
C MET A 282 6.94 10.20 -7.16
N ALA A 283 5.67 10.10 -7.56
CA ALA A 283 4.84 11.25 -7.88
C ALA A 283 4.75 12.25 -6.71
N SER A 284 4.59 11.70 -5.49
CA SER A 284 4.62 12.46 -4.25
C SER A 284 5.93 13.22 -4.05
N PHE A 285 7.08 12.54 -4.14
CA PHE A 285 8.38 13.15 -3.92
C PHE A 285 8.74 14.21 -4.96
N LEU A 286 8.32 13.99 -6.21
CA LEU A 286 8.54 14.95 -7.30
C LEU A 286 7.58 16.14 -7.24
N GLY A 287 6.52 16.08 -6.41
CA GLY A 287 5.46 17.09 -6.37
C GLY A 287 4.72 17.21 -7.70
N ARG A 288 4.67 16.12 -8.49
CA ARG A 288 4.07 16.10 -9.83
C ARG A 288 2.84 15.20 -9.89
N PRO A 289 1.87 15.49 -10.77
CA PRO A 289 0.74 14.61 -11.00
C PRO A 289 1.18 13.18 -11.34
N TYR A 290 0.48 12.19 -10.79
CA TYR A 290 0.72 10.77 -11.09
C TYR A 290 0.66 10.48 -12.59
N SER A 291 -0.18 11.18 -13.34
CA SER A 291 -0.28 11.06 -14.80
C SER A 291 1.04 11.35 -15.52
N GLU A 292 1.85 12.30 -15.03
CA GLU A 292 3.17 12.57 -15.61
C GLU A 292 4.13 11.40 -15.38
N VAL A 293 4.15 10.85 -14.17
CA VAL A 293 4.96 9.66 -13.82
C VAL A 293 4.52 8.45 -14.64
N MET A 294 3.21 8.26 -14.79
CA MET A 294 2.61 7.20 -15.59
C MET A 294 3.00 7.30 -17.07
N ILE A 295 2.92 8.50 -17.66
CA ILE A 295 3.35 8.74 -19.04
C ILE A 295 4.86 8.47 -19.17
N ALA A 296 5.66 8.98 -18.25
CA ALA A 296 7.11 8.77 -18.25
C ALA A 296 7.49 7.28 -18.11
N ALA A 297 6.73 6.50 -17.33
CA ALA A 297 6.95 5.07 -17.15
C ALA A 297 6.56 4.20 -18.35
N THR A 298 5.79 4.75 -19.31
CA THR A 298 5.33 4.01 -20.49
C THR A 298 6.51 3.49 -21.32
N LEU A 299 7.52 4.34 -21.57
CA LEU A 299 8.70 3.94 -22.34
C LEU A 299 9.53 2.86 -21.63
N PRO A 300 9.93 3.02 -20.35
CA PRO A 300 10.57 1.95 -19.58
C PRO A 300 9.78 0.64 -19.56
N ALA A 301 8.44 0.70 -19.42
CA ALA A 301 7.61 -0.49 -19.38
C ALA A 301 7.61 -1.22 -20.74
N ILE A 302 7.44 -0.49 -21.85
CA ILE A 302 7.51 -1.07 -23.20
C ILE A 302 8.88 -1.69 -23.46
N LEU A 303 9.96 -1.00 -23.08
CA LEU A 303 11.33 -1.53 -23.23
C LEU A 303 11.56 -2.79 -22.38
N TYR A 304 11.05 -2.81 -21.15
CA TYR A 304 11.14 -3.96 -20.26
C TYR A 304 10.44 -5.18 -20.87
N TYR A 305 9.15 -5.06 -21.20
CA TYR A 305 8.40 -6.18 -21.77
C TYR A 305 8.89 -6.55 -23.17
N GLY A 306 9.35 -5.59 -23.97
CA GLY A 306 10.01 -5.85 -25.24
C GLY A 306 11.26 -6.70 -25.06
N ALA A 307 12.15 -6.34 -24.13
CA ALA A 307 13.34 -7.12 -23.82
C ALA A 307 13.00 -8.54 -23.34
N VAL A 308 11.98 -8.69 -22.49
CA VAL A 308 11.53 -10.02 -22.04
C VAL A 308 10.98 -10.84 -23.22
N ILE A 309 10.17 -10.24 -24.12
CA ILE A 309 9.68 -10.90 -25.34
C ILE A 309 10.82 -11.34 -26.26
N PHE A 310 11.88 -10.53 -26.40
CA PHE A 310 13.04 -10.90 -27.23
C PHE A 310 13.88 -12.02 -26.62
N MET A 311 13.83 -12.18 -25.29
CA MET A 311 14.58 -13.22 -24.58
C MET A 311 13.91 -14.60 -24.66
N VAL A 312 12.59 -14.66 -24.92
CA VAL A 312 11.79 -15.91 -24.93
C VAL A 312 11.36 -16.38 -26.32
#